data_AF-A0A967WGS6-F1
#
_entry.id   AF-A0A967WGS6-F1
#
_cell.length_a   1.000
_cell.length_b   1.000
_cell.length_c   1.000
_cell.angle_alpha   90.00
_cell.angle_beta   90.00
_cell.angle_gamma   90.00
#
_symmetry.space_group_name_H-M   'P 1'
#
loop_
_entity.id
_entity.type
_entity.pdbx_description
1 polymer ?
#
loop_
_entity_poly.entity_id
_entity_poly.type
_entity_poly.pdbx_seq_one_letter_code
_entity_poly.pdbx_strand_id
1 'polypeptide(L)' 'GRTGVVGELGEGSPVVAIRADMDALPIQEENEEPYASRTPGVMHACGHDAHTA' A
#
# COMPACT_ATOMS: atom_id res chain seq x y z
N GLY A 1 -2.08 -5.58 12.30
CA GLY A 1 -2.27 -4.23 11.76
C GLY A 1 -2.37 -3.24 12.90
N ARG A 2 -1.56 -2.19 12.91
CA ARG A 2 -1.68 -1.06 13.86
C ARG A 2 -2.37 0.15 13.22
N THR A 3 -2.41 0.21 11.90
CA THR A 3 -2.89 1.35 11.10
C THR A 3 -3.81 0.87 9.98
N GLY A 4 -4.70 1.76 9.51
CA GLY A 4 -5.64 1.52 8.41
C GLY A 4 -6.48 2.77 8.12
N VAL A 5 -7.05 2.84 6.91
CA VAL A 5 -7.92 3.93 6.45
C VAL A 5 -9.17 3.33 5.80
N VAL A 6 -10.34 3.94 6.01
CA VAL A 6 -11.61 3.58 5.37
C VAL A 6 -12.17 4.81 4.68
N GLY A 7 -12.52 4.68 3.41
CA GLY A 7 -13.25 5.67 2.64
C GLY A 7 -14.62 5.15 2.24
N GLU A 8 -15.63 5.99 2.34
CA GLU A 8 -17.01 5.68 1.94
C GLU A 8 -17.42 6.63 0.82
N LEU A 9 -18.12 6.11 -0.19
CA LEU A 9 -18.66 6.90 -1.29
C LEU A 9 -20.03 6.36 -1.71
N GLY A 10 -21.04 7.24 -1.70
CA GLY A 10 -22.42 6.91 -2.03
C GLY A 10 -23.28 6.54 -0.81
N GLU A 11 -24.54 6.23 -1.05
CA GLU A 11 -25.55 5.90 -0.04
C GLU A 11 -26.48 4.79 -0.57
N GLY A 12 -27.08 3.98 0.31
CA GLY A 12 -28.09 2.97 -0.06
C GLY A 12 -27.65 1.52 0.13
N SER A 13 -28.39 0.57 -0.47
CA SER A 13 -28.19 -0.87 -0.33
C SER A 13 -28.44 -1.59 -1.66
N PRO A 14 -27.60 -2.57 -2.06
CA PRO A 14 -26.47 -3.14 -1.30
C PRO A 14 -25.17 -2.30 -1.37
N VAL A 15 -24.28 -2.52 -0.40
CA VAL A 15 -22.94 -1.90 -0.34
C VAL A 15 -21.87 -2.90 -0.77
N VAL A 16 -20.86 -2.44 -1.50
CA VAL A 16 -19.70 -3.25 -1.93
C VAL A 16 -18.42 -2.64 -1.34
N ALA A 17 -17.54 -3.50 -0.80
CA ALA A 17 -16.24 -3.09 -0.30
C ALA A 17 -15.12 -3.45 -1.31
N ILE A 18 -14.18 -2.52 -1.48
CA ILE A 18 -12.93 -2.73 -2.21
C ILE A 18 -11.79 -2.60 -1.20
N ARG A 19 -10.74 -3.41 -1.34
CA ARG A 19 -9.62 -3.48 -0.39
C ARG A 19 -8.29 -3.31 -1.13
N ALA A 20 -7.42 -2.49 -0.55
CA ALA A 20 -6.00 -2.40 -0.90
C ALA A 20 -5.14 -2.54 0.37
N ASP A 21 -3.99 -3.20 0.22
CA ASP A 21 -2.99 -3.37 1.28
C ASP A 21 -1.89 -2.31 1.12
N MET A 22 -1.38 -1.78 2.24
CA MET A 22 -0.50 -0.59 2.25
C MET A 22 0.87 -0.83 2.90
N ASP A 23 1.15 -2.02 3.43
CA ASP A 23 2.38 -2.31 4.16
C ASP A 23 3.57 -2.62 3.22
N ALA A 24 4.78 -2.45 3.76
CA ALA A 24 6.05 -2.80 3.10
C ALA A 24 6.68 -4.03 3.77
N LEU A 25 7.76 -4.53 3.18
CA LEU A 25 8.53 -5.66 3.71
C LEU A 25 9.91 -5.21 4.21
N PRO A 26 10.51 -5.91 5.20
CA PRO A 26 11.87 -5.68 5.66
C PRO A 26 12.90 -6.27 4.67
N ILE A 27 12.92 -5.73 3.45
CA ILE A 27 13.78 -6.15 2.34
C ILE A 27 14.52 -4.90 1.84
N GLN A 28 15.84 -5.02 1.65
CA GLN A 28 16.63 -3.97 1.02
C GLN A 28 16.26 -3.88 -0.47
N GLU A 29 15.90 -2.69 -0.92
CA GLU A 29 15.70 -2.42 -2.34
C GLU A 29 17.04 -2.40 -3.07
N GLU A 30 17.13 -3.13 -4.17
CA GLU A 30 18.35 -3.28 -4.99
C GLU A 30 18.26 -2.49 -6.31
N ASN A 31 17.09 -1.92 -6.65
CA ASN A 31 16.98 -1.10 -7.85
C ASN A 31 17.63 0.28 -7.63
N GLU A 32 17.97 0.95 -8.74
CA GLU A 32 18.60 2.27 -8.73
C GLU A 32 17.66 3.35 -9.27
N GLU A 33 16.36 3.12 -9.14
CA GLU A 33 15.34 4.01 -9.71
C GLU A 33 15.17 5.28 -8.87
N PRO A 34 14.76 6.42 -9.47
CA PRO A 34 14.57 7.68 -8.72
C PRO A 34 13.52 7.59 -7.61
N TYR A 35 12.63 6.60 -7.67
CA TYR A 35 11.57 6.35 -6.69
C TYR A 35 11.91 5.25 -5.69
N ALA A 36 13.14 4.72 -5.71
CA ALA A 36 13.60 3.72 -4.76
C ALA A 36 13.38 4.18 -3.31
N SER A 37 13.18 3.20 -2.42
CA SER A 37 12.94 3.42 -1.01
C SER A 37 14.03 4.28 -0.39
N ARG A 38 13.58 5.34 0.28
CA ARG A 38 14.42 6.21 1.08
C ARG A 38 14.71 5.64 2.47
N THR A 39 14.11 4.49 2.80
CA THR A 39 14.29 3.81 4.09
C THR A 39 15.13 2.55 3.88
N PRO A 40 16.40 2.53 4.34
CA PRO A 40 17.26 1.36 4.20
C PRO A 40 16.63 0.10 4.80
N GLY A 41 16.73 -1.02 4.09
CA GLY A 41 16.18 -2.32 4.50
C GLY A 41 14.67 -2.44 4.42
N VAL A 42 13.95 -1.50 3.80
CA VAL A 42 12.49 -1.54 3.63
C VAL A 42 12.11 -1.25 2.18
N MET A 43 11.20 -2.04 1.62
CA MET A 43 10.71 -1.90 0.24
C MET A 43 9.25 -2.37 0.12
N HIS A 44 8.45 -1.75 -0.75
CA HIS A 44 7.17 -2.31 -1.21
C HIS A 44 7.37 -3.44 -2.23
N ALA A 45 8.11 -4.49 -1.85
CA ALA A 45 8.47 -5.58 -2.76
C ALA A 45 7.28 -6.46 -3.22
N CYS A 46 6.07 -6.22 -2.70
CA CYS A 46 4.82 -6.86 -3.12
C CYS A 46 3.84 -5.93 -3.85
N GLY A 47 4.24 -4.69 -4.18
CA GLY A 47 3.41 -3.76 -4.96
C GLY A 47 2.24 -3.14 -4.18
N HIS A 48 2.31 -3.12 -2.84
CA HIS A 48 1.26 -2.52 -1.99
C HIS A 48 1.16 -0.99 -2.17
N ASP A 49 2.27 -0.35 -2.54
CA ASP A 49 2.28 1.02 -3.05
C ASP A 49 1.39 1.18 -4.29
N ALA A 50 1.49 0.27 -5.27
CA ALA A 50 0.67 0.31 -6.47
C ALA A 50 -0.83 0.03 -6.20
N HIS A 51 -1.16 -0.84 -5.25
CA HIS A 51 -2.55 -1.09 -4.85
C HIS A 51 -3.21 0.13 -4.21
N THR A 52 -2.42 1.00 -3.58
CA THR A 52 -2.89 2.14 -2.79
C THR A 52 -3.01 3.43 -3.61
N ALA A 53 -2.45 3.46 -4.81
CA ALA A 53 -2.32 4.65 -5.67
C ALA A 53 -3.64 5.24 -6.18
#